data_AF-N1U4G1-F1
#
_entry.id   AF-N1U4G1-F1
#
_cell.length_a   1.000
_cell.length_b   1.000
_cell.length_c   1.000
_cell.angle_alpha   90.00
_cell.angle_beta   90.00
_cell.angle_gamma   90.00
#
_symmetry.space_group_name_H-M   'P 1'
#
loop_
_entity.id
_entity.type
_entity.pdbx_description
1 polymer ?
#
loop_
_entity_poly.entity_id
_entity_poly.type
_entity_poly.pdbx_seq_one_letter_code
_entity_poly.pdbx_strand_id
1 'polypeptide(L)'
;MDLQSQNLNSHPKGLSVLFFTETWERFSFYGMRALLVLFLTKVFHFSDPDANRIYGIYTGLVYLTPLAGGYLADRYLGFKKSILLGTILMMFGHLSLAFETKPFFFLGLTLLIIGVGFFKPNISTVVGRIYEEENKTHMKDSGFTIFYMGINLGGFLGPLFCGYFSESFGWGYGFGVAAFGVLFGILIFLFGQKRFSDRVFKPGKKHRIDEGNKYSPLTREEKRRVVIILIFTAFAIIFWSVFEQIGSSMNLFIDRHVDRNWFGYDIPTPFFQSLNPLLILILAPLVASFWTALSKRNWKPDTSIRFVYGFLFWVWAF
;
A
#
# COMPACT_ATOMS: atom_id res chain seq x y z
N MET A 1 -36.05 -28.22 0.96
CA MET A 1 -35.37 -28.08 -0.34
C MET A 1 -35.16 -26.58 -0.55
N ASP A 2 -33.89 -26.21 -0.75
CA ASP A 2 -33.40 -24.93 -1.30
C ASP A 2 -33.40 -23.65 -0.46
N LEU A 3 -32.46 -23.56 0.49
CA LEU A 3 -31.89 -22.28 0.95
C LEU A 3 -30.35 -22.34 1.19
N GLN A 4 -29.64 -23.32 0.62
CA GLN A 4 -28.20 -23.51 0.88
C GLN A 4 -27.37 -23.90 -0.34
N SER A 5 -27.64 -23.31 -1.50
CA SER A 5 -26.59 -23.10 -2.51
C SER A 5 -26.00 -21.69 -2.33
N GLN A 6 -25.44 -21.38 -1.15
CA GLN A 6 -24.55 -20.23 -1.06
C GLN A 6 -23.38 -20.52 -2.01
N ASN A 7 -23.24 -19.69 -3.05
CA ASN A 7 -22.18 -19.78 -4.07
C ASN A 7 -20.81 -20.11 -3.46
N LEU A 8 -20.47 -21.40 -3.37
CA LEU A 8 -19.18 -21.90 -2.90
C LEU A 8 -18.03 -21.40 -3.78
N ASN A 9 -18.33 -20.94 -4.99
CA ASN A 9 -17.37 -20.39 -5.96
C ASN A 9 -17.25 -18.85 -5.91
N SER A 10 -17.90 -18.16 -4.97
CA SER A 10 -17.84 -16.69 -4.87
C SER A 10 -17.09 -16.22 -3.62
N HIS A 11 -16.26 -15.19 -3.80
CA HIS A 11 -15.54 -14.57 -2.69
C HIS A 11 -16.50 -14.00 -1.62
N PRO A 12 -16.05 -13.92 -0.35
CA PRO A 12 -16.77 -13.24 0.72
C PRO A 12 -17.30 -11.87 0.30
N LYS A 13 -18.56 -11.55 0.62
CA LYS A 13 -19.15 -10.24 0.26
C LYS A 13 -18.38 -9.07 0.87
N GLY A 14 -17.77 -9.29 2.03
CA GLY A 14 -16.89 -8.33 2.70
C GLY A 14 -15.65 -7.95 1.90
N LEU A 15 -15.15 -8.82 1.00
CA LEU A 15 -13.97 -8.53 0.18
C LEU A 15 -14.15 -7.26 -0.65
N SER A 16 -15.32 -7.08 -1.26
CA SER A 16 -15.61 -5.87 -2.06
C SER A 16 -15.49 -4.58 -1.24
N VAL A 17 -15.92 -4.60 0.02
CA VAL A 17 -15.83 -3.44 0.93
C VAL A 17 -14.37 -3.14 1.23
N LEU A 18 -13.57 -4.16 1.55
CA LEU A 18 -12.14 -4.00 1.84
C LEU A 18 -11.38 -3.54 0.60
N PHE A 19 -11.68 -4.13 -0.57
CA PHE A 19 -11.09 -3.75 -1.85
C PHE A 19 -11.26 -2.26 -2.14
N PHE A 20 -12.50 -1.75 -2.07
CA PHE A 20 -12.74 -0.34 -2.38
C PHE A 20 -12.22 0.58 -1.27
N THR A 21 -12.34 0.19 0.00
CA THR A 21 -11.75 0.96 1.11
C THR A 21 -10.24 1.13 0.92
N GLU A 22 -9.54 0.04 0.60
CA GLU A 22 -8.10 0.05 0.30
C GLU A 22 -7.79 0.86 -0.96
N THR A 23 -8.57 0.68 -2.04
CA THR A 23 -8.36 1.41 -3.29
C THR A 23 -8.36 2.92 -3.06
N TRP A 24 -9.32 3.42 -2.29
CA TRP A 24 -9.48 4.84 -2.02
C TRP A 24 -8.44 5.39 -1.04
N GLU A 25 -8.01 4.60 -0.07
CA GLU A 25 -6.88 5.00 0.78
C GLU A 25 -5.55 5.00 0.01
N ARG A 26 -5.32 4.03 -0.87
CA ARG A 26 -4.16 3.98 -1.76
C ARG A 26 -4.17 5.11 -2.78
N PHE A 27 -5.33 5.46 -3.32
CA PHE A 27 -5.52 6.66 -4.14
C PHE A 27 -4.98 7.91 -3.43
N SER A 28 -5.39 8.11 -2.18
CA SER A 28 -4.94 9.25 -1.38
C SER A 28 -3.44 9.21 -1.09
N PHE A 29 -2.94 8.04 -0.66
CA PHE A 29 -1.53 7.87 -0.31
C PHE A 29 -0.61 8.12 -1.51
N TYR A 30 -0.86 7.48 -2.66
CA TYR A 30 -0.03 7.64 -3.86
C TYR A 30 -0.21 9.01 -4.51
N GLY A 31 -1.42 9.56 -4.49
CA GLY A 31 -1.68 10.92 -4.95
C GLY A 31 -0.90 11.97 -4.17
N MET A 32 -0.98 11.94 -2.84
CA MET A 32 -0.21 12.84 -1.97
C MET A 32 1.31 12.64 -2.15
N ARG A 33 1.77 11.38 -2.19
CA ARG A 33 3.20 11.04 -2.35
C ARG A 33 3.78 11.56 -3.67
N ALA A 34 2.98 11.56 -4.74
CA ALA A 34 3.38 12.12 -6.04
C ALA A 34 3.60 13.64 -6.01
N LEU A 35 2.91 14.36 -5.12
CA LEU A 35 3.04 15.81 -4.92
C LEU A 35 4.15 16.18 -3.91
N LEU A 36 4.43 15.30 -2.95
CA LEU A 36 5.17 15.62 -1.73
C LEU A 36 6.53 16.31 -1.99
N VAL A 37 7.41 15.70 -2.78
CA VAL A 37 8.75 16.26 -3.03
C VAL A 37 8.70 17.53 -3.90
N LEU A 38 7.72 17.61 -4.81
CA LEU A 38 7.51 18.77 -5.66
C LEU A 38 7.02 19.96 -4.84
N PHE A 39 6.09 19.74 -3.91
CA PHE A 39 5.59 20.76 -3.01
C PHE A 39 6.70 21.31 -2.09
N LEU A 40 7.51 20.42 -1.50
CA LEU A 40 8.63 20.81 -0.63
C LEU A 40 9.64 21.71 -1.35
N THR A 41 9.94 21.42 -2.62
CA THR A 41 10.92 22.19 -3.41
C THR A 41 10.31 23.44 -4.05
N LYS A 42 9.09 23.37 -4.58
CA LYS A 42 8.45 24.50 -5.30
C LYS A 42 7.78 25.52 -4.37
N VAL A 43 7.17 25.08 -3.27
CA VAL A 43 6.40 25.96 -2.37
C VAL A 43 7.20 26.34 -1.13
N PHE A 44 7.87 25.38 -0.49
CA PHE A 44 8.68 25.65 0.70
C PHE A 44 10.13 26.02 0.40
N HIS A 45 10.54 25.95 -0.87
CA HIS A 45 11.89 26.28 -1.34
C HIS A 45 12.99 25.52 -0.59
N PHE A 46 12.71 24.28 -0.16
CA PHE A 46 13.74 23.42 0.40
C PHE A 46 14.70 22.95 -0.69
N SER A 47 15.95 22.75 -0.29
CA SER A 47 16.95 22.11 -1.15
C SER A 47 16.54 20.68 -1.49
N ASP A 48 16.98 20.14 -2.63
CA ASP A 48 16.69 18.76 -3.00
C ASP A 48 17.11 17.75 -1.91
N PRO A 49 18.31 17.86 -1.29
CA PRO A 49 18.68 17.00 -0.17
C PRO A 49 17.69 17.07 1.00
N ASP A 50 17.23 18.27 1.38
CA ASP A 50 16.30 18.45 2.49
C ASP A 50 14.91 17.89 2.17
N ALA A 51 14.41 18.16 0.96
CA ALA A 51 13.13 17.63 0.49
C ALA A 51 13.15 16.08 0.43
N ASN A 52 14.21 15.51 -0.12
CA ASN A 52 14.40 14.05 -0.18
C ASN A 52 14.57 13.44 1.23
N ARG A 53 15.19 14.16 2.17
CA ARG A 53 15.32 13.71 3.56
C ARG A 53 13.96 13.64 4.26
N ILE A 54 13.13 14.68 4.11
CA ILE A 54 11.77 14.68 4.65
C ILE A 54 10.94 13.55 4.04
N TYR A 55 11.00 13.40 2.71
CA TYR A 55 10.32 12.32 1.99
C TYR A 55 10.76 10.93 2.49
N GLY A 56 12.07 10.72 2.65
CA GLY A 56 12.64 9.45 3.11
C GLY A 56 12.25 9.11 4.55
N ILE A 57 12.31 10.09 5.46
CA ILE A 57 11.88 9.91 6.86
C ILE A 57 10.38 9.59 6.92
N TYR A 58 9.55 10.35 6.21
CA TYR A 58 8.11 10.10 6.13
C TYR A 58 7.83 8.67 5.65
N THR A 59 8.45 8.27 4.54
CA THR A 59 8.31 6.94 3.94
C THR A 59 8.76 5.84 4.90
N GLY A 60 9.93 5.99 5.53
CA GLY A 60 10.46 5.04 6.51
C GLY A 60 9.52 4.85 7.71
N LEU A 61 8.96 5.94 8.23
CA LEU A 61 8.01 5.88 9.35
C LEU A 61 6.66 5.25 8.94
N VAL A 62 6.22 5.46 7.70
CA VAL A 62 5.05 4.77 7.12
C VAL A 62 5.24 3.25 7.03
N TYR A 63 6.47 2.77 6.84
CA TYR A 63 6.78 1.33 6.89
C TYR A 63 6.97 0.80 8.33
N LEU A 64 7.41 1.65 9.27
CA LEU A 64 7.72 1.26 10.65
C LEU A 64 6.48 1.22 11.56
N THR A 65 5.66 2.27 11.53
CA THR A 65 4.50 2.43 12.44
C THR A 65 3.41 1.35 12.32
N PRO A 66 3.21 0.66 11.18
CA PRO A 66 2.32 -0.51 11.10
C PRO A 66 2.63 -1.60 12.13
N LEU A 67 3.88 -1.79 12.54
CA LEU A 67 4.22 -2.77 13.56
C LEU A 67 3.53 -2.47 14.90
N ALA A 68 3.55 -1.20 15.30
CA ALA A 68 2.90 -0.74 16.52
C ALA A 68 1.37 -0.80 16.39
N GLY A 69 0.81 -0.31 15.29
CA GLY A 69 -0.64 -0.27 15.08
C GLY A 69 -1.29 -1.66 14.95
N GLY A 70 -0.58 -2.63 14.34
CA GLY A 70 -1.01 -4.03 14.31
C GLY A 70 -1.02 -4.65 15.71
N TYR A 71 0.07 -4.50 16.46
CA TYR A 71 0.19 -4.99 17.83
C TYR A 71 -0.92 -4.43 18.75
N LEU A 72 -1.22 -3.13 18.65
CA LEU A 72 -2.27 -2.49 19.45
C LEU A 72 -3.67 -2.98 19.09
N ALA A 73 -3.93 -3.23 17.81
CA ALA A 73 -5.20 -3.78 17.36
C ALA A 73 -5.41 -5.22 17.84
N ASP A 74 -4.37 -6.04 17.75
CA ASP A 74 -4.40 -7.44 18.15
C ASP A 74 -4.66 -7.64 19.63
N ARG A 75 -4.13 -6.75 20.49
CA ARG A 75 -4.20 -6.92 21.94
C ARG A 75 -5.28 -6.10 22.64
N TYR A 76 -5.61 -4.91 22.13
CA TYR A 76 -6.40 -3.93 22.89
C TYR A 76 -7.59 -3.37 22.10
N LEU A 77 -7.36 -2.82 20.91
CA LEU A 77 -8.36 -1.99 20.23
C LEU A 77 -9.37 -2.80 19.40
N GLY A 78 -8.92 -3.91 18.80
CA GLY A 78 -9.65 -4.62 17.76
C GLY A 78 -9.55 -3.91 16.40
N PHE A 79 -9.73 -4.68 15.34
CA PHE A 79 -9.42 -4.23 13.96
C PHE A 79 -10.32 -3.12 13.49
N LYS A 80 -11.61 -3.17 13.83
CA LYS A 80 -12.58 -2.15 13.41
C LYS A 80 -12.23 -0.77 13.92
N LYS A 81 -11.89 -0.66 15.21
CA LYS A 81 -11.52 0.62 15.83
C LYS A 81 -10.19 1.13 15.27
N SER A 82 -9.21 0.25 15.07
CA SER A 82 -7.93 0.63 14.48
C SER A 82 -8.07 1.12 13.04
N ILE A 83 -8.86 0.46 12.20
CA ILE A 83 -9.12 0.89 10.82
C ILE A 83 -9.79 2.28 10.80
N LEU A 84 -10.80 2.50 11.64
CA LEU A 84 -11.49 3.80 11.72
C LEU A 84 -10.59 4.91 12.27
N LEU A 85 -9.84 4.64 13.34
CA LEU A 85 -8.87 5.59 13.88
C LEU A 85 -7.82 5.96 12.81
N GLY A 86 -7.27 4.95 12.13
CA GLY A 86 -6.26 5.15 11.11
C GLY A 86 -6.76 6.03 9.96
N THR A 87 -7.93 5.73 9.42
CA THR A 87 -8.53 6.49 8.32
C THR A 87 -8.92 7.92 8.71
N ILE A 88 -9.47 8.14 9.91
CA ILE A 88 -9.79 9.49 10.40
C ILE A 88 -8.51 10.33 10.53
N LEU A 89 -7.44 9.77 11.11
CA LEU A 89 -6.15 10.45 11.21
C LEU A 89 -5.59 10.77 9.82
N MET A 90 -5.67 9.85 8.86
CA MET A 90 -5.21 10.11 7.50
C MET A 90 -6.04 11.20 6.80
N MET A 91 -7.36 11.22 6.98
CA MET A 91 -8.23 12.26 6.42
C MET A 91 -7.83 13.65 6.94
N PHE A 92 -7.68 13.80 8.25
CA PHE A 92 -7.21 15.07 8.84
C PHE A 92 -5.77 15.38 8.46
N GLY A 93 -4.92 14.37 8.26
CA GLY A 93 -3.57 14.54 7.75
C GLY A 93 -3.56 15.22 6.38
N HIS A 94 -4.34 14.71 5.43
CA HIS A 94 -4.47 15.32 4.09
C HIS A 94 -5.11 16.70 4.13
N LEU A 95 -6.16 16.92 4.94
CA LEU A 95 -6.76 18.25 5.13
C LEU A 95 -5.75 19.24 5.71
N SER A 96 -4.90 18.81 6.63
CA SER A 96 -3.82 19.63 7.19
C SER A 96 -2.81 20.04 6.11
N LEU A 97 -2.42 19.12 5.21
CA LEU A 97 -1.55 19.46 4.09
C LEU A 97 -2.16 20.52 3.15
N ALA A 98 -3.49 20.54 3.01
CA ALA A 98 -4.19 21.47 2.12
C ALA A 98 -4.10 22.95 2.54
N PHE A 99 -3.68 23.25 3.78
CA PHE A 99 -3.47 24.62 4.26
C PHE A 99 -2.11 25.22 3.84
N GLU A 100 -1.20 24.44 3.25
CA GLU A 100 0.05 24.91 2.65
C GLU A 100 1.00 25.72 3.56
N THR A 101 0.89 25.58 4.90
CA THR A 101 1.81 26.22 5.85
C THR A 101 2.68 25.18 6.55
N LYS A 102 3.92 25.53 6.91
CA LYS A 102 4.88 24.58 7.51
C LYS A 102 4.34 23.85 8.76
N PRO A 103 3.69 24.53 9.74
CA PRO A 103 3.16 23.83 10.92
C PRO A 103 2.08 22.80 10.56
N PHE A 104 1.12 23.18 9.71
CA PHE A 104 0.06 22.27 9.26
C PHE A 104 0.60 21.18 8.35
N PHE A 105 1.64 21.45 7.57
CA PHE A 105 2.30 20.45 6.75
C PHE A 105 2.93 19.33 7.60
N PHE A 106 3.74 19.69 8.60
CA PHE A 106 4.36 18.68 9.48
C PHE A 106 3.35 17.97 10.37
N LEU A 107 2.34 18.68 10.87
CA LEU A 107 1.19 18.05 11.54
C LEU A 107 0.51 17.02 10.62
N GLY A 108 0.29 17.39 9.37
CA GLY A 108 -0.29 16.52 8.34
C GLY A 108 0.52 15.25 8.15
N LEU A 109 1.83 15.36 7.95
CA LEU A 109 2.72 14.20 7.83
C LEU A 109 2.69 13.30 9.08
N THR A 110 2.68 13.87 10.28
CA THR A 110 2.57 13.10 11.53
C THR A 110 1.25 12.33 11.62
N LEU A 111 0.14 12.98 11.30
CA LEU A 111 -1.19 12.34 11.29
C LEU A 111 -1.26 11.22 10.25
N LEU A 112 -0.67 11.41 9.07
CA LEU A 112 -0.58 10.38 8.03
C LEU A 112 0.24 9.18 8.47
N ILE A 113 1.41 9.40 9.07
CA ILE A 113 2.28 8.34 9.59
C ILE A 113 1.51 7.48 10.61
N ILE A 114 0.91 8.10 11.63
CA ILE A 114 0.17 7.39 12.66
C ILE A 114 -1.07 6.70 12.06
N GLY A 115 -1.77 7.39 11.17
CA GLY A 115 -2.97 6.91 10.52
C GLY A 115 -2.73 5.64 9.69
N VAL A 116 -1.69 5.64 8.84
CA VAL A 116 -1.28 4.45 8.08
C VAL A 116 -0.86 3.32 9.01
N GLY A 117 -0.17 3.64 10.11
CA GLY A 117 0.23 2.67 11.13
C GLY A 117 -0.97 1.88 11.69
N PHE A 118 -2.09 2.53 11.95
CA PHE A 118 -3.32 1.86 12.38
C PHE A 118 -4.13 1.23 11.25
N PHE A 119 -4.10 1.76 10.04
CA PHE A 119 -4.92 1.27 8.95
C PHE A 119 -4.35 0.02 8.27
N LYS A 120 -3.13 0.15 7.73
CA LYS A 120 -2.51 -0.81 6.79
C LYS A 120 -2.40 -2.25 7.31
N PRO A 121 -1.86 -2.52 8.52
CA PRO A 121 -1.74 -3.89 9.01
C PRO A 121 -3.11 -4.49 9.33
N ASN A 122 -4.09 -3.65 9.70
CA ASN A 122 -5.35 -4.10 10.24
C ASN A 122 -6.37 -4.44 9.15
N ILE A 123 -6.45 -3.64 8.09
CA ILE A 123 -7.32 -3.95 6.95
C ILE A 123 -6.86 -5.23 6.24
N SER A 124 -5.55 -5.43 6.07
CA SER A 124 -4.96 -6.64 5.48
C SER A 124 -5.25 -7.90 6.32
N THR A 125 -5.17 -7.79 7.65
CA THR A 125 -5.55 -8.90 8.55
C THR A 125 -7.03 -9.23 8.45
N VAL A 126 -7.91 -8.22 8.33
CA VAL A 126 -9.35 -8.44 8.14
C VAL A 126 -9.64 -9.19 6.83
N VAL A 127 -8.89 -8.93 5.75
CA VAL A 127 -8.99 -9.72 4.50
C VAL A 127 -8.73 -11.19 4.78
N GLY A 128 -7.69 -11.54 5.54
CA GLY A 128 -7.41 -12.94 5.86
C GLY A 128 -8.53 -13.59 6.70
N ARG A 129 -9.03 -12.86 7.69
CA ARG A 129 -10.02 -13.34 8.66
C ARG A 129 -11.41 -13.56 8.07
N ILE A 130 -11.83 -12.79 7.06
CA ILE A 130 -13.12 -13.04 6.40
C ILE A 130 -13.16 -14.40 5.70
N TYR A 131 -12.03 -14.87 5.16
CA TYR A 131 -11.97 -16.21 4.56
C TYR A 131 -12.00 -17.32 5.60
N GLU A 132 -11.37 -17.11 6.76
CA GLU A 132 -11.39 -18.06 7.87
C GLU A 132 -12.80 -18.17 8.48
N GLU A 133 -13.46 -17.04 8.72
CA GLU A 133 -14.82 -17.00 9.30
C GLU A 133 -15.89 -17.56 8.36
N GLU A 134 -15.76 -17.38 7.03
CA GLU A 134 -16.69 -17.93 6.04
C GLU A 134 -16.31 -19.34 5.53
N ASN A 135 -15.30 -20.02 6.11
CA ASN A 135 -14.79 -21.33 5.67
C ASN A 135 -14.37 -21.37 4.17
N LYS A 136 -13.77 -20.29 3.67
CA LYS A 136 -13.34 -20.12 2.27
C LYS A 136 -11.82 -20.00 2.10
N THR A 137 -11.03 -20.52 3.03
CA THR A 137 -9.55 -20.40 3.03
C THR A 137 -8.88 -20.85 1.72
N HIS A 138 -9.47 -21.80 0.98
CA HIS A 138 -8.98 -22.23 -0.33
C HIS A 138 -8.98 -21.13 -1.41
N MET A 139 -9.76 -20.05 -1.24
CA MET A 139 -9.81 -18.90 -2.14
C MET A 139 -8.99 -17.70 -1.64
N LYS A 140 -8.32 -17.83 -0.49
CA LYS A 140 -7.65 -16.71 0.20
C LYS A 140 -6.60 -16.03 -0.68
N ASP A 141 -5.77 -16.80 -1.39
CA ASP A 141 -4.71 -16.27 -2.26
C ASP A 141 -5.25 -15.47 -3.46
N SER A 142 -6.31 -15.97 -4.09
CA SER A 142 -7.03 -15.24 -5.14
C SER A 142 -7.69 -13.97 -4.59
N GLY A 143 -8.21 -14.04 -3.36
CA GLY A 143 -8.70 -12.88 -2.62
C GLY A 143 -7.66 -11.79 -2.40
N PHE A 144 -6.46 -12.17 -1.94
CA PHE A 144 -5.34 -11.23 -1.78
C PHE A 144 -4.87 -10.67 -3.13
N THR A 145 -4.97 -11.44 -4.20
CA THR A 145 -4.67 -10.96 -5.56
C THR A 145 -5.67 -9.87 -5.97
N ILE A 146 -6.98 -10.07 -5.76
CA ILE A 146 -8.01 -9.05 -6.02
C ILE A 146 -7.76 -7.81 -5.15
N PHE A 147 -7.49 -8.00 -3.86
CA PHE A 147 -7.17 -6.90 -2.95
C PHE A 147 -5.96 -6.10 -3.44
N TYR A 148 -4.90 -6.77 -3.92
CA TYR A 148 -3.72 -6.15 -4.50
C TYR A 148 -4.01 -5.37 -5.80
N MET A 149 -4.96 -5.83 -6.62
CA MET A 149 -5.42 -5.07 -7.79
C MET A 149 -6.06 -3.72 -7.39
N GLY A 150 -6.74 -3.68 -6.25
CA GLY A 150 -7.31 -2.44 -5.70
C GLY A 150 -6.22 -1.43 -5.31
N ILE A 151 -5.12 -1.91 -4.74
CA ILE A 151 -3.95 -1.09 -4.41
C ILE A 151 -3.39 -0.41 -5.67
N ASN A 152 -3.23 -1.17 -6.76
CA ASN A 152 -2.72 -0.66 -8.02
C ASN A 152 -3.71 0.28 -8.71
N LEU A 153 -5.01 0.00 -8.64
CA LEU A 153 -6.04 0.91 -9.16
C LEU A 153 -5.99 2.27 -8.45
N GLY A 154 -5.86 2.27 -7.12
CA GLY A 154 -5.66 3.49 -6.35
C GLY A 154 -4.36 4.20 -6.72
N GLY A 155 -3.24 3.47 -6.80
CA GLY A 155 -1.94 4.00 -7.19
C GLY A 155 -1.91 4.59 -8.61
N PHE A 156 -2.72 4.07 -9.52
CA PHE A 156 -2.88 4.61 -10.87
C PHE A 156 -3.69 5.91 -10.86
N LEU A 157 -4.86 5.92 -10.22
CA LEU A 157 -5.75 7.07 -10.24
C LEU A 157 -5.28 8.24 -9.34
N GLY A 158 -4.65 7.94 -8.22
CA GLY A 158 -4.24 8.93 -7.21
C GLY A 158 -3.36 10.06 -7.79
N PRO A 159 -2.19 9.75 -8.37
CA PRO A 159 -1.30 10.74 -8.95
C PRO A 159 -1.92 11.53 -10.10
N LEU A 160 -2.79 10.90 -10.90
CA LEU A 160 -3.50 11.58 -12.00
C LEU A 160 -4.46 12.65 -11.47
N PHE A 161 -5.30 12.30 -10.51
CA PHE A 161 -6.28 13.25 -9.97
C PHE A 161 -5.60 14.31 -9.09
N CYS A 162 -4.75 13.90 -8.14
CA CYS A 162 -4.09 14.87 -7.26
C CYS A 162 -3.17 15.81 -8.05
N GLY A 163 -2.45 15.29 -9.05
CA GLY A 163 -1.60 16.07 -9.96
C GLY A 163 -2.39 17.04 -10.84
N TYR A 164 -3.52 16.60 -11.40
CA TYR A 164 -4.37 17.45 -12.23
C TYR A 164 -4.92 18.63 -11.41
N PHE A 165 -5.43 18.35 -10.21
CA PHE A 165 -6.00 19.39 -9.36
C PHE A 165 -4.93 20.32 -8.77
N SER A 166 -3.74 19.81 -8.45
CA SER A 166 -2.64 20.66 -7.99
C SER A 166 -2.18 21.65 -9.07
N GLU A 167 -2.06 21.18 -10.31
CA GLU A 167 -1.60 22.01 -11.43
C GLU A 167 -2.67 23.02 -11.87
N SER A 168 -3.94 22.59 -11.89
CA SER A 168 -5.04 23.41 -12.43
C SER A 168 -5.61 24.40 -11.41
N PHE A 169 -5.62 24.05 -10.12
CA PHE A 169 -6.31 24.83 -9.07
C PHE A 169 -5.40 25.22 -7.89
N GLY A 170 -4.21 24.62 -7.78
CA GLY A 170 -3.26 24.87 -6.69
C GLY A 170 -3.05 23.67 -5.76
N TRP A 171 -1.92 23.65 -5.07
CA TRP A 171 -1.44 22.51 -4.28
C TRP A 171 -2.44 22.03 -3.23
N GLY A 172 -3.13 22.95 -2.56
CA GLY A 172 -4.13 22.66 -1.56
C GLY A 172 -5.29 21.82 -2.11
N TYR A 173 -5.68 22.03 -3.36
CA TYR A 173 -6.70 21.21 -4.03
C TYR A 173 -6.17 19.80 -4.33
N GLY A 174 -4.90 19.67 -4.72
CA GLY A 174 -4.25 18.35 -4.89
C GLY A 174 -4.27 17.53 -3.59
N PHE A 175 -3.89 18.14 -2.47
CA PHE A 175 -3.98 17.50 -1.15
C PHE A 175 -5.43 17.29 -0.68
N GLY A 176 -6.34 18.20 -1.00
CA GLY A 176 -7.76 18.11 -0.69
C GLY A 176 -8.46 16.95 -1.41
N VAL A 177 -8.10 16.68 -2.68
CA VAL A 177 -8.58 15.50 -3.42
C VAL A 177 -8.13 14.21 -2.75
N ALA A 178 -6.89 14.16 -2.24
CA ALA A 178 -6.44 13.02 -1.44
C ALA A 178 -7.26 12.89 -0.14
N ALA A 179 -7.62 13.98 0.55
CA ALA A 179 -8.50 13.92 1.72
C ALA A 179 -9.90 13.35 1.37
N PHE A 180 -10.46 13.78 0.22
CA PHE A 180 -11.74 13.26 -0.29
C PHE A 180 -11.68 11.76 -0.56
N GLY A 181 -10.58 11.26 -1.12
CA GLY A 181 -10.38 9.83 -1.33
C GLY A 181 -10.48 9.02 -0.03
N VAL A 182 -9.77 9.43 1.03
CA VAL A 182 -9.84 8.74 2.33
C VAL A 182 -11.25 8.82 2.92
N LEU A 183 -11.90 9.99 2.84
CA LEU A 183 -13.28 10.15 3.30
C LEU A 183 -14.23 9.17 2.60
N PHE A 184 -14.11 9.03 1.27
CA PHE A 184 -14.92 8.08 0.53
C PHE A 184 -14.63 6.63 0.93
N GLY A 185 -13.36 6.28 1.17
CA GLY A 185 -12.97 4.99 1.75
C GLY A 185 -13.58 4.74 3.13
N ILE A 186 -13.61 5.75 4.02
CA ILE A 186 -14.28 5.68 5.32
C ILE A 186 -15.77 5.37 5.16
N LEU A 187 -16.45 6.10 4.28
CA LEU A 187 -17.88 5.91 4.04
C LEU A 187 -18.17 4.50 3.51
N ILE A 188 -17.37 3.99 2.57
CA ILE A 188 -17.49 2.61 2.07
C ILE A 188 -17.34 1.60 3.21
N PHE A 189 -16.34 1.76 4.07
CA PHE A 189 -16.13 0.88 5.21
C PHE A 189 -17.29 0.94 6.21
N LEU A 190 -17.75 2.15 6.56
CA LEU A 190 -18.84 2.38 7.51
C LEU A 190 -20.18 1.83 7.00
N PHE A 191 -20.53 2.02 5.73
CA PHE A 191 -21.77 1.46 5.19
C PHE A 191 -21.65 -0.04 4.89
N GLY A 192 -20.45 -0.50 4.51
CA GLY A 192 -20.14 -1.89 4.20
C GLY A 192 -19.95 -2.80 5.42
N GLN A 193 -19.77 -2.24 6.63
CA GLN A 193 -19.47 -3.02 7.85
C GLN A 193 -20.51 -4.08 8.20
N LYS A 194 -21.77 -3.92 7.76
CA LYS A 194 -22.86 -4.89 7.97
C LYS A 194 -22.64 -6.22 7.22
N ARG A 195 -21.68 -6.26 6.29
CA ARG A 195 -21.33 -7.46 5.51
C ARG A 195 -20.31 -8.37 6.19
N PHE A 196 -19.90 -8.04 7.42
CA PHE A 196 -18.89 -8.80 8.17
C PHE A 196 -19.52 -9.38 9.43
N SER A 197 -19.07 -10.57 9.83
CA SER A 197 -19.29 -11.09 11.18
C SER A 197 -18.48 -10.26 12.19
N ASP A 198 -19.07 -9.92 13.33
CA ASP A 198 -18.38 -9.18 14.40
C ASP A 198 -17.10 -9.88 14.89
N ARG A 199 -17.02 -11.20 14.74
CA ARG A 199 -15.85 -12.00 15.15
C ARG A 199 -14.59 -11.62 14.38
N VAL A 200 -14.73 -11.25 13.11
CA VAL A 200 -13.63 -10.85 12.22
C VAL A 200 -12.85 -9.67 12.83
N PHE A 201 -13.56 -8.76 13.49
CA PHE A 201 -12.98 -7.53 14.05
C PHE A 201 -12.50 -7.63 15.50
N LYS A 202 -12.78 -8.75 16.20
CA LYS A 202 -12.36 -8.90 17.59
C LYS A 202 -10.82 -9.00 17.68
N PRO A 203 -10.20 -8.46 18.75
CA PRO A 203 -8.78 -8.68 19.02
C PRO A 203 -8.44 -10.18 18.94
N GLY A 204 -7.22 -10.52 18.52
CA GLY A 204 -6.77 -11.91 18.49
C GLY A 204 -6.85 -12.54 19.89
N LYS A 205 -7.08 -13.86 19.97
CA LYS A 205 -6.93 -14.56 21.25
C LYS A 205 -5.49 -14.35 21.72
N LYS A 206 -5.29 -13.90 22.97
CA LYS A 206 -3.96 -13.83 23.58
C LYS A 206 -3.33 -15.22 23.49
N HIS A 207 -2.37 -15.42 22.60
CA HIS A 207 -1.52 -16.59 22.66
C HIS A 207 -0.78 -16.48 23.98
N ARG A 208 -1.16 -17.33 24.93
CA ARG A 208 -0.41 -17.53 26.16
C ARG A 208 0.91 -18.14 25.67
N ILE A 209 1.99 -17.37 25.73
CA ILE A 209 3.31 -17.89 25.40
C ILE A 209 3.50 -19.05 26.38
N ASP A 210 3.57 -20.28 25.88
CA ASP A 210 3.96 -21.40 26.71
C ASP A 210 5.39 -21.13 27.17
N GLU A 211 5.53 -20.64 28.40
CA GLU A 211 6.81 -20.35 29.06
C GLU A 211 7.71 -21.60 29.19
N GLY A 212 7.20 -22.77 28.84
CA GLY A 212 7.91 -24.04 28.86
C GLY A 212 8.93 -24.26 27.73
N ASN A 213 8.91 -23.46 26.66
CA ASN A 213 9.87 -23.64 25.56
C ASN A 213 11.17 -22.88 25.85
N LYS A 214 12.06 -23.49 26.65
CA LYS A 214 13.44 -23.03 26.81
C LYS A 214 14.07 -22.87 25.43
N TYR A 215 14.75 -21.74 25.22
CA TYR A 215 15.47 -21.42 23.98
C TYR A 215 16.49 -22.52 23.64
N SER A 216 16.07 -23.50 22.84
CA SER A 216 16.98 -24.49 22.27
C SER A 216 17.89 -23.78 21.27
N PRO A 217 19.20 -24.05 21.26
CA PRO A 217 20.09 -23.51 20.24
C PRO A 217 19.60 -23.88 18.84
N LEU A 218 19.67 -22.92 17.90
CA LEU A 218 19.26 -23.16 16.52
C LEU A 218 20.01 -24.36 15.91
N THR A 219 19.26 -25.25 15.27
CA THR A 219 19.78 -26.36 14.47
C THR A 219 20.59 -25.86 13.27
N ARG A 220 21.40 -26.73 12.66
CA ARG A 220 22.17 -26.39 11.44
C ARG A 220 21.26 -25.94 10.29
N GLU A 221 20.08 -26.54 10.17
CA GLU A 221 19.10 -26.16 9.15
C GLU A 221 18.49 -24.78 9.42
N GLU A 222 18.12 -24.48 10.67
CA GLU A 222 17.60 -23.17 11.05
C GLU A 222 18.65 -22.08 10.86
N LYS A 223 19.92 -22.34 11.22
CA LYS A 223 21.03 -21.42 10.92
C LYS A 223 21.15 -21.15 9.41
N ARG A 224 21.04 -22.18 8.57
CA ARG A 224 21.04 -22.01 7.10
C ARG A 224 19.86 -21.16 6.62
N ARG A 225 18.66 -21.37 7.16
CA ARG A 225 17.48 -20.55 6.85
C ARG A 225 17.66 -19.09 7.28
N VAL A 226 18.25 -18.84 8.45
CA VAL A 226 18.57 -17.49 8.93
C VAL A 226 19.55 -16.78 7.99
N VAL A 227 20.63 -17.46 7.55
CA VAL A 227 21.57 -16.89 6.57
C VAL A 227 20.86 -16.53 5.26
N ILE A 228 19.97 -17.40 4.76
CA ILE A 228 19.16 -17.14 3.57
C ILE A 228 18.28 -15.89 3.77
N ILE A 229 17.61 -15.76 4.92
CA ILE A 229 16.80 -14.58 5.26
C ILE A 229 17.66 -13.31 5.26
N LEU A 230 18.87 -13.35 5.83
CA LEU A 230 19.78 -12.20 5.83
C LEU A 230 20.21 -11.80 4.42
N ILE A 231 20.49 -12.77 3.56
CA ILE A 231 20.81 -12.53 2.14
C ILE A 231 19.61 -11.86 1.44
N PHE A 232 18.41 -12.42 1.56
CA PHE A 232 17.20 -11.82 0.97
C PHE A 232 16.90 -10.44 1.52
N THR A 233 17.15 -10.21 2.81
CA THR A 233 16.99 -8.90 3.45
C THR A 233 17.95 -7.87 2.85
N ALA A 234 19.22 -8.23 2.63
CA ALA A 234 20.18 -7.36 1.98
C ALA A 234 19.73 -6.97 0.55
N PHE A 235 19.27 -7.94 -0.24
CA PHE A 235 18.71 -7.66 -1.57
C PHE A 235 17.46 -6.77 -1.50
N ALA A 236 16.56 -7.04 -0.56
CA ALA A 236 15.35 -6.24 -0.38
C ALA A 236 15.67 -4.78 -0.01
N ILE A 237 16.68 -4.55 0.84
CA ILE A 237 17.13 -3.19 1.19
C ILE A 237 17.59 -2.44 -0.06
N ILE A 238 18.40 -3.06 -0.92
CA ILE A 238 18.88 -2.44 -2.16
C ILE A 238 17.69 -2.15 -3.10
N PHE A 239 16.83 -3.15 -3.31
CA PHE A 239 15.64 -3.01 -4.15
C PHE A 239 14.77 -1.84 -3.70
N TRP A 240 14.40 -1.79 -2.42
CA TRP A 240 13.55 -0.71 -1.89
C TRP A 240 14.26 0.64 -1.93
N SER A 241 15.56 0.70 -1.67
CA SER A 241 16.33 1.96 -1.74
C SER A 241 16.30 2.58 -3.14
N VAL A 242 16.33 1.74 -4.18
CA VAL A 242 16.23 2.19 -5.57
C VAL A 242 14.77 2.45 -5.97
N PHE A 243 13.84 1.57 -5.61
CA PHE A 243 12.41 1.72 -5.93
C PHE A 243 11.79 2.99 -5.31
N GLU A 244 12.21 3.35 -4.10
CA GLU A 244 11.72 4.54 -3.40
C GLU A 244 12.20 5.86 -4.03
N GLN A 245 13.16 5.82 -4.98
CA GLN A 245 13.61 6.98 -5.74
C GLN A 245 12.54 7.51 -6.70
N ILE A 246 11.62 6.66 -7.15
CA ILE A 246 10.57 7.01 -8.12
C ILE A 246 9.80 8.25 -7.65
N GLY A 247 9.36 8.28 -6.39
CA GLY A 247 8.61 9.42 -5.84
C GLY A 247 9.46 10.58 -5.29
N SER A 248 10.78 10.47 -5.31
CA SER A 248 11.72 11.46 -4.78
C SER A 248 12.63 12.03 -5.87
N SER A 249 13.88 11.58 -5.97
CA SER A 249 14.88 12.07 -6.93
C SER A 249 14.42 11.95 -8.39
N MET A 250 13.81 10.83 -8.78
CA MET A 250 13.31 10.66 -10.16
C MET A 250 12.15 11.62 -10.46
N ASN A 251 11.29 11.91 -9.47
CA ASN A 251 10.19 12.85 -9.65
C ASN A 251 10.70 14.28 -9.91
N LEU A 252 11.74 14.71 -9.17
CA LEU A 252 12.43 15.98 -9.41
C LEU A 252 13.17 16.00 -10.76
N PHE A 253 13.75 14.88 -11.16
CA PHE A 253 14.40 14.75 -12.46
C PHE A 253 13.40 14.94 -13.61
N ILE A 254 12.25 14.26 -13.55
CA ILE A 254 11.17 14.41 -14.54
C ILE A 254 10.67 15.86 -14.59
N ASP A 255 10.53 16.51 -13.45
CA ASP A 255 10.03 17.88 -13.38
C ASP A 255 10.94 18.90 -14.10
N ARG A 256 12.26 18.67 -14.05
CA ARG A 256 13.28 19.65 -14.46
C ARG A 256 14.04 19.31 -15.74
N HIS A 257 14.13 18.04 -16.10
CA HIS A 257 15.01 17.56 -17.17
C HIS A 257 14.29 16.73 -18.25
N VAL A 258 13.03 16.35 -18.04
CA VAL A 258 12.25 15.64 -19.05
C VAL A 258 11.36 16.65 -19.78
N ASP A 259 11.35 16.60 -21.11
CA ASP A 259 10.38 17.36 -21.89
C ASP A 259 8.98 16.74 -21.67
N ARG A 260 8.13 17.51 -21.00
CA ARG A 260 6.76 17.13 -20.65
C ARG A 260 5.73 17.72 -21.62
N ASN A 261 6.17 18.49 -22.62
CA ASN A 261 5.27 19.08 -23.59
C ASN A 261 4.83 18.01 -24.60
N TRP A 262 3.56 17.63 -24.53
CA TRP A 262 2.96 16.68 -25.45
C TRP A 262 1.95 17.40 -26.32
N PHE A 263 2.33 17.72 -27.56
CA PHE A 263 1.49 18.45 -28.53
C PHE A 263 0.89 19.75 -27.96
N GLY A 264 1.69 20.53 -27.23
CA GLY A 264 1.26 21.81 -26.64
C GLY A 264 0.57 21.69 -25.28
N TYR A 265 0.44 20.48 -24.72
CA TYR A 265 -0.01 20.25 -23.35
C TYR A 265 1.14 19.80 -22.46
N ASP A 266 1.45 20.57 -21.42
CA ASP A 266 2.47 20.20 -20.44
C ASP A 266 1.90 19.17 -19.45
N ILE A 267 2.34 17.92 -19.58
CA ILE A 267 1.88 16.82 -18.72
C ILE A 267 2.38 17.05 -17.28
N PRO A 268 1.51 17.08 -16.26
CA PRO A 268 1.94 17.24 -14.88
C PRO A 268 2.92 16.13 -14.45
N THR A 269 4.05 16.51 -13.85
CA THR A 269 5.07 15.58 -13.33
C THR A 269 4.47 14.43 -12.48
N PRO A 270 3.49 14.67 -11.58
CA PRO A 270 2.85 13.59 -10.82
C PRO A 270 2.26 12.46 -11.66
N PHE A 271 1.86 12.70 -12.92
CA PHE A 271 1.25 11.67 -13.77
C PHE A 271 2.24 10.54 -14.07
N PHE A 272 3.54 10.80 -14.11
CA PHE A 272 4.53 9.76 -14.36
C PHE A 272 4.56 8.70 -13.24
N GLN A 273 4.12 9.05 -12.02
CA GLN A 273 3.99 8.11 -10.91
C GLN A 273 2.89 7.07 -11.15
N SER A 274 1.90 7.36 -12.00
CA SER A 274 0.82 6.41 -12.32
C SER A 274 1.25 5.33 -13.31
N LEU A 275 2.40 5.49 -13.98
CA LEU A 275 2.90 4.53 -14.97
C LEU A 275 3.21 3.16 -14.34
N ASN A 276 3.85 3.14 -13.18
CA ASN A 276 4.18 1.89 -12.49
C ASN A 276 2.94 1.02 -12.18
N PRO A 277 1.92 1.53 -11.47
CA PRO A 277 0.70 0.76 -11.22
C PRO A 277 -0.08 0.45 -12.50
N LEU A 278 -0.10 1.34 -13.51
CA LEU A 278 -0.72 1.05 -14.80
C LEU A 278 -0.07 -0.17 -15.48
N LEU A 279 1.27 -0.22 -15.51
CA LEU A 279 2.00 -1.35 -16.06
C LEU A 279 1.70 -2.63 -15.29
N ILE A 280 1.56 -2.57 -13.96
CA ILE A 280 1.15 -3.75 -13.17
C ILE A 280 -0.26 -4.20 -13.58
N LEU A 281 -1.22 -3.29 -13.70
CA LEU A 281 -2.61 -3.61 -14.07
C LEU A 281 -2.70 -4.27 -15.47
N ILE A 282 -1.88 -3.82 -16.43
CA ILE A 282 -1.87 -4.35 -17.80
C ILE A 282 -1.06 -5.65 -17.88
N LEU A 283 0.14 -5.67 -17.28
CA LEU A 283 1.08 -6.78 -17.44
C LEU A 283 0.78 -7.95 -16.50
N ALA A 284 0.17 -7.75 -15.34
CA ALA A 284 -0.10 -8.84 -14.40
C ALA A 284 -0.99 -9.95 -14.99
N PRO A 285 -2.11 -9.66 -15.68
CA PRO A 285 -2.89 -10.68 -16.39
C PRO A 285 -2.09 -11.39 -17.48
N LEU A 286 -1.26 -10.66 -18.23
CA LEU A 286 -0.41 -11.21 -19.28
C LEU A 286 0.62 -12.18 -18.70
N VAL A 287 1.32 -11.77 -17.65
CA VAL A 287 2.31 -12.59 -16.94
C VAL A 287 1.64 -13.82 -16.30
N ALA A 288 0.46 -13.66 -15.69
CA ALA A 288 -0.29 -14.79 -15.13
C ALA A 288 -0.71 -15.80 -16.22
N SER A 289 -1.15 -15.31 -17.38
CA SER A 289 -1.49 -16.15 -18.52
C SER A 289 -0.27 -16.89 -19.09
N PHE A 290 0.88 -16.22 -19.14
CA PHE A 290 2.15 -16.78 -19.57
C PHE A 290 2.60 -17.92 -18.64
N TRP A 291 2.60 -17.70 -17.32
CA TRP A 291 2.92 -18.74 -16.35
C TRP A 291 1.94 -19.92 -16.40
N THR A 292 0.65 -19.64 -16.65
CA THR A 292 -0.36 -20.70 -16.82
C THR A 292 -0.08 -21.53 -18.07
N ALA A 293 0.27 -20.88 -19.18
CA ALA A 293 0.65 -21.57 -20.43
C ALA A 293 1.90 -22.44 -20.27
N LEU A 294 2.90 -21.96 -19.52
CA LEU A 294 4.11 -22.72 -19.21
C LEU A 294 3.86 -23.90 -18.27
N SER A 295 2.99 -23.71 -17.28
CA SER A 295 2.56 -24.78 -16.37
C SER A 295 1.88 -25.93 -17.12
N LYS A 296 1.09 -25.62 -18.18
CA LYS A 296 0.50 -26.61 -19.09
C LYS A 296 1.57 -27.39 -19.90
N ARG A 297 2.77 -26.83 -20.07
CA ARG A 297 3.93 -27.46 -20.73
C ARG A 297 4.88 -28.15 -19.73
N ASN A 298 4.43 -28.43 -18.50
CA ASN A 298 5.24 -29.01 -17.41
C ASN A 298 6.47 -28.17 -16.98
N TRP A 299 6.57 -26.90 -17.37
CA TRP A 299 7.62 -26.01 -16.87
C TRP A 299 7.11 -25.24 -15.65
N LYS A 300 7.54 -25.68 -14.46
CA LYS A 300 7.21 -25.07 -13.17
C LYS A 300 8.50 -24.68 -12.45
N PRO A 301 9.16 -23.56 -12.82
CA PRO A 301 10.31 -23.08 -12.09
C PRO A 301 9.91 -22.80 -10.64
N ASP A 302 10.81 -23.15 -9.73
CA ASP A 302 10.62 -22.93 -8.29
C ASP A 302 10.61 -21.41 -7.99
N THR A 303 10.15 -21.07 -6.79
CA THR A 303 10.03 -19.67 -6.36
C THR A 303 11.37 -18.93 -6.43
N SER A 304 12.48 -19.61 -6.16
CA SER A 304 13.82 -19.04 -6.18
C SER A 304 14.23 -18.62 -7.59
N ILE A 305 14.01 -19.47 -8.59
CA ILE A 305 14.30 -19.16 -10.00
C ILE A 305 13.45 -17.99 -10.50
N ARG A 306 12.15 -17.96 -10.14
CA ARG A 306 11.28 -16.82 -10.50
C ARG A 306 11.77 -15.52 -9.89
N PHE A 307 12.24 -15.56 -8.64
CA PHE A 307 12.83 -14.40 -7.97
C PHE A 307 14.09 -13.93 -8.69
N VAL A 308 14.98 -14.84 -9.08
CA VAL A 308 16.21 -14.52 -9.83
C VAL A 308 15.88 -13.88 -11.18
N TYR A 309 14.93 -14.42 -11.94
CA TYR A 309 14.52 -13.80 -13.22
C TYR A 309 13.93 -12.40 -13.02
N GLY A 310 13.08 -12.22 -12.00
CA GLY A 310 12.54 -10.90 -11.67
C GLY A 310 13.64 -9.91 -11.27
N PHE A 311 14.63 -10.37 -10.50
CA PHE A 311 15.76 -9.54 -10.09
C PHE A 311 16.67 -9.18 -11.26
N LEU A 312 17.01 -10.13 -12.14
CA LEU A 312 17.82 -9.87 -13.33
C LEU A 312 17.14 -8.90 -14.30
N PHE A 313 15.83 -9.06 -14.51
CA PHE A 313 15.05 -8.13 -15.32
C PHE A 313 15.05 -6.72 -14.70
N TRP A 314 14.91 -6.63 -13.39
CA TRP A 314 14.98 -5.36 -12.66
C TRP A 314 16.36 -4.69 -12.77
N VAL A 315 17.45 -5.45 -12.58
CA VAL A 315 18.83 -4.93 -12.72
C VAL A 315 19.11 -4.48 -14.15
N TRP A 316 18.59 -5.18 -15.17
CA TRP A 316 18.77 -4.79 -16.56
C TRP A 316 18.03 -3.49 -16.94
N ALA A 317 16.94 -3.18 -16.23
CA ALA A 317 16.12 -1.99 -16.50
C ALA A 317 16.67 -0.69 -15.88
N PHE A 318 17.68 -0.78 -15.00
CA PHE A 318 18.39 0.33 -14.37
C PHE A 318 19.78 0.52 -14.98
#